data_AF-A0AAU9KPX1-F1
#
_entry.id   AF-A0AAU9KPX1-F1
#
_cell.length_a   1.000
_cell.length_b   1.000
_cell.length_c   1.000
_cell.angle_alpha   90.00
_cell.angle_beta   90.00
_cell.angle_gamma   90.00
#
_symmetry.space_group_name_H-M   'P 1'
#
loop_
_entity.id
_entity.type
_entity.pdbx_description
1 polymer ?
#
loop_
_entity_poly.entity_id
_entity_poly.type
_entity_poly.pdbx_seq_one_letter_code
_entity_poly.pdbx_strand_id
1 'polypeptide(L)'
;MASLARLCELTVKLQNRMIVLLSRARLGIGPHIGRELPICCPEHRTSVAVAKEERDLKLRFCTVVCSVDLEDYHSYRNSIKCDGHRRKPDVEKHNQQCHVKVESPCSRHPRELVCSNVTASARGMYIDKALEKTEVMVGVQQRGYRTARVLGVQTRSEMHVQRVWSIHALKRLSSHRLVSRISLSCHDRQDCASGMRKFVCKEKVRMSLPRCSHEMAASCSTAETLKKWSGESCATIGVVQEGNTCERAFELAQSPSRGQEQVVLTNPECGHEYSTTCFEGKRLQEKVAQWSKKMEDVDPLEICKRVILASIVIASSISNAVVKWCTFVPVVTRQT
;
A
#
# COMPACT_ATOMS: atom_id res chain seq x y z
N MET A 1 -41.51 -20.43 -18.52
CA MET A 1 -40.84 -19.19 -18.05
C MET A 1 -40.69 -19.14 -16.52
N ALA A 2 -41.74 -19.25 -15.72
CA ALA A 2 -41.66 -19.18 -14.25
C ALA A 2 -40.73 -20.23 -13.60
N SER A 3 -40.62 -21.43 -14.18
CA SER A 3 -39.77 -22.52 -13.69
C SER A 3 -38.27 -22.26 -13.90
N LEU A 4 -37.91 -21.57 -14.99
CA LEU A 4 -36.52 -21.21 -15.31
C LEU A 4 -36.02 -20.06 -14.44
N ALA A 5 -36.90 -19.09 -14.13
CA ALA A 5 -36.58 -18.01 -13.19
C ALA A 5 -36.24 -18.56 -11.79
N ARG A 6 -37.01 -19.55 -11.31
CA ARG A 6 -36.73 -20.23 -10.02
C ARG A 6 -35.41 -21.01 -10.04
N LEU A 7 -35.06 -21.64 -11.16
CA LEU A 7 -33.80 -22.38 -11.30
C LEU A 7 -32.59 -21.43 -11.30
N CYS A 8 -32.66 -20.28 -11.98
CA CYS A 8 -31.60 -19.26 -11.94
C CYS A 8 -31.43 -18.65 -10.53
N GLU A 9 -32.53 -18.38 -9.84
CA GLU A 9 -32.46 -17.85 -8.47
C GLU A 9 -31.82 -18.86 -7.51
N LEU A 10 -32.11 -20.15 -7.68
CA LEU A 10 -31.52 -21.23 -6.89
C LEU A 10 -30.02 -21.41 -7.17
N THR A 11 -29.58 -21.33 -8.43
CA THR A 11 -28.16 -21.47 -8.78
C THR A 11 -27.32 -20.31 -8.28
N VAL A 12 -27.82 -19.07 -8.37
CA VAL A 12 -27.14 -17.89 -7.79
C VAL A 12 -27.07 -18.00 -6.26
N LYS A 13 -28.16 -18.43 -5.59
CA LYS A 13 -28.15 -18.68 -4.13
C LYS A 13 -27.16 -19.78 -3.74
N LEU A 14 -27.05 -20.84 -4.54
CA LEU A 14 -26.08 -21.92 -4.32
C LEU A 14 -24.64 -21.48 -4.51
N GLN A 15 -24.33 -20.72 -5.57
CA GLN A 15 -22.98 -20.19 -5.81
C GLN A 15 -22.53 -19.23 -4.71
N ASN A 16 -23.41 -18.32 -4.28
CA ASN A 16 -23.11 -17.40 -3.18
C ASN A 16 -22.89 -18.15 -1.86
N ARG A 17 -23.68 -19.19 -1.57
CA ARG A 17 -23.47 -20.06 -0.41
C ARG A 17 -22.15 -20.82 -0.49
N MET A 18 -21.76 -21.30 -1.68
CA MET A 18 -20.53 -22.04 -1.88
C MET A 18 -19.28 -21.18 -1.71
N ILE A 19 -19.30 -19.92 -2.15
CA ILE A 19 -18.21 -18.94 -1.93
C ILE A 19 -18.05 -18.63 -0.43
N VAL A 20 -19.17 -18.47 0.30
CA VAL A 20 -19.15 -18.27 1.75
C VAL A 20 -18.66 -19.54 2.48
N LEU A 21 -19.00 -20.73 2.01
CA LEU A 21 -18.53 -21.99 2.59
C LEU A 21 -17.05 -22.27 2.30
N LEU A 22 -16.54 -21.94 1.11
CA LEU A 22 -15.11 -22.03 0.80
C LEU A 22 -14.28 -21.03 1.62
N SER A 23 -14.87 -19.90 1.99
CA SER A 23 -14.29 -18.95 2.95
C SER A 23 -14.28 -19.49 4.38
N ARG A 24 -15.26 -20.35 4.75
CA ARG A 24 -15.36 -21.02 6.06
C ARG A 24 -14.42 -22.22 6.23
N ALA A 25 -14.06 -22.92 5.15
CA ALA A 25 -13.27 -24.15 5.23
C ALA A 25 -11.81 -23.96 5.70
N ARG A 26 -11.31 -22.71 5.83
CA ARG A 26 -9.94 -22.44 6.29
C ARG A 26 -9.83 -21.87 7.71
N LEU A 27 -10.94 -21.52 8.36
CA LEU A 27 -10.95 -20.84 9.66
C LEU A 27 -11.93 -21.52 10.63
N GLY A 28 -11.41 -22.38 11.51
CA GLY A 28 -12.13 -22.92 12.67
C GLY A 28 -13.12 -24.04 12.34
N ILE A 29 -12.76 -25.27 12.71
CA ILE A 29 -13.63 -26.44 12.57
C ILE A 29 -14.67 -26.41 13.70
N GLY A 30 -15.87 -25.89 13.43
CA GLY A 30 -17.00 -25.96 14.37
C GLY A 30 -18.26 -25.22 13.87
N PRO A 31 -19.47 -25.72 14.18
CA PRO A 31 -20.71 -25.00 13.88
C PRO A 31 -20.78 -23.71 14.70
N HIS A 32 -20.72 -22.56 14.02
CA HIS A 32 -20.95 -21.27 14.65
C HIS A 32 -22.44 -20.92 14.66
N ILE A 33 -23.01 -20.78 15.86
CA ILE A 33 -24.38 -20.27 16.09
C ILE A 33 -24.23 -18.83 16.60
N GLY A 34 -24.62 -17.84 15.78
CA GLY A 34 -24.56 -16.43 16.16
C GLY A 34 -24.71 -15.48 14.96
N ARG A 35 -25.11 -14.23 15.21
CA ARG A 35 -25.15 -13.15 14.21
C ARG A 35 -23.77 -12.55 13.92
N GLU A 36 -22.76 -12.98 14.65
CA GLU A 36 -21.42 -12.42 14.66
C GLU A 36 -20.46 -13.36 13.93
N LEU A 37 -19.66 -12.81 13.00
CA LEU A 37 -18.66 -13.55 12.24
C LEU A 37 -17.27 -13.24 12.78
N PRO A 38 -16.59 -14.20 13.44
CA PRO A 38 -15.19 -14.00 13.80
C PRO A 38 -14.33 -13.98 12.54
N ILE A 39 -13.53 -12.94 12.39
CA ILE A 39 -12.52 -12.75 11.35
C ILE A 39 -11.14 -12.75 12.00
N CYS A 40 -10.18 -13.47 11.44
CA CYS A 40 -8.81 -13.50 11.97
C CYS A 40 -7.80 -13.04 10.93
N CYS A 41 -6.73 -12.38 11.37
CA CYS A 41 -5.65 -11.98 10.47
C CYS A 41 -4.97 -13.24 9.92
N PRO A 42 -4.71 -13.33 8.60
CA PRO A 42 -4.07 -14.52 8.02
C PRO A 42 -2.65 -14.75 8.58
N GLU A 43 -1.93 -13.68 8.90
CA GLU A 43 -0.58 -13.72 9.48
C GLU A 43 -0.60 -13.88 11.02
N HIS A 44 -1.61 -13.31 11.70
CA HIS A 44 -1.72 -13.30 13.15
C HIS A 44 -3.05 -13.91 13.58
N ARG A 45 -3.13 -15.24 13.64
CA ARG A 45 -4.36 -15.94 14.01
C ARG A 45 -4.87 -15.60 15.42
N THR A 46 -3.99 -15.10 16.28
CA THR A 46 -4.33 -14.59 17.62
C THR A 46 -5.05 -13.23 17.58
N SER A 47 -4.93 -12.49 16.48
CA SER A 47 -5.70 -11.26 16.24
C SER A 47 -7.03 -11.63 15.60
N VAL A 48 -8.04 -11.76 16.44
CA VAL A 48 -9.43 -12.03 16.05
C VAL A 48 -10.25 -10.76 16.26
N ALA A 49 -11.01 -10.36 15.25
CA ALA A 49 -12.06 -9.37 15.36
C ALA A 49 -13.42 -10.02 15.08
N VAL A 50 -14.49 -9.37 15.50
CA VAL A 50 -15.84 -9.88 15.33
C VAL A 50 -16.62 -8.90 14.45
N ALA A 51 -17.05 -9.35 13.28
CA ALA A 51 -17.86 -8.57 12.37
C ALA A 51 -19.35 -8.83 12.65
N LYS A 52 -20.11 -7.77 12.94
CA LYS A 52 -21.56 -7.85 13.15
C LYS A 52 -22.33 -7.49 11.89
N GLU A 53 -21.74 -6.62 11.07
CA GLU A 53 -22.30 -6.15 9.82
C GLU A 53 -21.27 -6.20 8.69
N GLU A 54 -21.73 -6.10 7.44
CA GLU A 54 -20.87 -6.12 6.25
C GLU A 54 -19.79 -5.02 6.30
N ARG A 55 -20.12 -3.85 6.85
CA ARG A 55 -19.17 -2.73 6.99
C ARG A 55 -18.01 -3.01 7.97
N ASP A 56 -18.14 -4.03 8.81
CA ASP A 56 -17.11 -4.48 9.75
C ASP A 56 -16.12 -5.45 9.08
N LEU A 57 -16.43 -5.96 7.87
CA LEU A 57 -15.54 -6.79 7.05
C LEU A 57 -14.42 -5.98 6.36
N LYS A 58 -13.99 -4.88 6.98
CA LYS A 58 -12.87 -4.09 6.47
C LYS A 58 -11.56 -4.81 6.81
N LEU A 59 -10.77 -5.08 5.79
CA LEU A 59 -9.34 -5.37 5.95
C LEU A 59 -8.74 -4.21 6.77
N ARG A 60 -7.85 -4.52 7.75
CA ARG A 60 -7.19 -3.62 8.74
C ARG A 60 -7.60 -3.76 10.22
N PHE A 61 -8.28 -4.83 10.63
CA PHE A 61 -8.54 -5.06 12.07
C PHE A 61 -7.34 -5.59 12.87
N CYS A 62 -6.29 -6.07 12.20
CA CYS A 62 -5.10 -6.60 12.89
C CYS A 62 -4.30 -5.47 13.56
N THR A 63 -4.24 -5.49 14.89
CA THR A 63 -3.50 -4.52 15.71
C THR A 63 -2.05 -4.93 16.00
N VAL A 64 -1.64 -6.13 15.56
CA VAL A 64 -0.28 -6.61 15.77
C VAL A 64 0.72 -5.78 14.96
N VAL A 65 1.77 -5.34 15.63
CA VAL A 65 2.90 -4.63 15.03
C VAL A 65 3.93 -5.68 14.57
N CYS A 66 4.17 -5.72 13.27
CA CYS A 66 5.17 -6.59 12.66
C CYS A 66 6.50 -5.85 12.54
N SER A 67 7.60 -6.49 12.92
CA SER A 67 8.92 -6.08 12.47
C SER A 67 9.12 -6.51 11.03
N VAL A 68 9.57 -5.59 10.19
CA VAL A 68 10.00 -5.86 8.81
C VAL A 68 11.44 -5.42 8.70
N ASP A 69 12.26 -6.34 8.26
CA ASP A 69 13.62 -6.05 7.83
C ASP A 69 13.51 -5.43 6.43
N LEU A 70 13.79 -4.13 6.32
CA LEU A 70 13.92 -3.51 5.01
C LEU A 70 15.22 -4.01 4.40
N GLU A 71 15.12 -4.72 3.28
CA GLU A 71 16.30 -4.98 2.47
C GLU A 71 16.78 -3.62 1.95
N ASP A 72 17.94 -3.18 2.44
CA ASP A 72 18.49 -1.87 2.16
C ASP A 72 18.57 -1.64 0.63
N TYR A 73 17.83 -0.65 0.15
CA TYR A 73 17.97 -0.05 -1.19
C TYR A 73 19.27 0.79 -1.31
N HIS A 74 20.36 0.36 -0.66
CA HIS A 74 21.65 1.06 -0.62
C HIS A 74 22.73 0.33 -1.42
N SER A 75 22.45 -0.06 -2.67
CA SER A 75 23.50 -0.57 -3.57
C SER A 75 24.34 0.54 -4.23
N TYR A 76 24.30 1.79 -3.75
CA TYR A 76 25.03 2.90 -4.39
C TYR A 76 25.49 3.98 -3.40
N ARG A 77 26.63 3.77 -2.72
CA ARG A 77 27.56 4.84 -2.31
C ARG A 77 28.81 4.29 -1.59
N ASN A 78 29.86 4.03 -2.37
CA ASN A 78 31.24 4.15 -1.90
C ASN A 78 31.77 5.48 -2.42
N SER A 79 31.86 6.53 -1.59
CA SER A 79 32.74 7.70 -1.76
C SER A 79 32.40 8.80 -0.74
N ILE A 80 32.86 8.68 0.51
CA ILE A 80 33.03 9.85 1.38
C ILE A 80 34.51 9.88 1.76
N LYS A 81 35.27 10.72 1.04
CA LYS A 81 36.69 10.96 1.30
C LYS A 81 36.78 12.09 2.33
N CYS A 82 36.96 11.72 3.59
CA CYS A 82 37.49 12.62 4.59
C CYS A 82 38.80 12.00 5.06
N ASP A 83 39.94 12.61 4.70
CA ASP A 83 41.27 12.01 4.81
C ASP A 83 41.74 11.74 6.26
N GLY A 84 40.94 12.10 7.28
CA GLY A 84 41.14 11.71 8.67
C GLY A 84 40.45 10.39 9.10
N HIS A 85 39.66 9.74 8.25
CA HIS A 85 38.71 8.69 8.66
C HIS A 85 39.08 7.24 8.27
N ARG A 86 40.37 6.91 8.08
CA ARG A 86 40.77 5.48 7.90
C ARG A 86 40.68 4.64 9.19
N ARG A 87 40.33 5.22 10.34
CA ARG A 87 39.95 4.49 11.55
C ARG A 87 38.64 5.05 12.11
N LYS A 88 37.75 4.14 12.53
CA LYS A 88 36.45 4.40 13.18
C LYS A 88 36.58 5.58 14.14
N PRO A 89 35.94 6.75 13.87
CA PRO A 89 35.98 7.85 14.81
C PRO A 89 35.18 7.44 16.04
N ASP A 90 35.90 7.35 17.16
CA ASP A 90 35.32 7.33 18.49
C ASP A 90 34.55 8.65 18.65
N VAL A 91 33.21 8.57 18.71
CA VAL A 91 32.32 9.75 18.70
C VAL A 91 32.62 10.66 19.88
N GLU A 92 33.12 10.10 20.98
CA GLU A 92 33.55 10.84 22.18
C GLU A 92 34.79 11.70 21.94
N LYS A 93 35.60 11.40 20.92
CA LYS A 93 36.83 12.14 20.59
C LYS A 93 36.67 13.06 19.40
N HIS A 94 35.47 13.13 18.83
CA HIS A 94 35.22 14.01 17.70
C HIS A 94 35.16 15.48 18.15
N ASN A 95 35.82 16.36 17.39
CA ASN A 95 35.78 17.78 17.67
C ASN A 95 34.33 18.31 17.51
N GLN A 96 33.75 18.83 18.59
CA GLN A 96 32.39 19.40 18.59
C GLN A 96 32.25 20.61 17.67
N GLN A 97 33.36 21.24 17.28
CA GLN A 97 33.42 22.36 16.33
C GLN A 97 33.82 21.93 14.92
N CYS A 98 33.65 20.65 14.55
CA CYS A 98 33.98 20.18 13.21
C CYS A 98 33.05 20.80 12.14
N HIS A 99 33.61 21.71 11.34
CA HIS A 99 32.92 22.40 10.24
C HIS A 99 32.95 21.63 8.90
N VAL A 100 33.44 20.40 8.88
CA VAL A 100 33.50 19.59 7.67
C VAL A 100 32.07 19.37 7.16
N LYS A 101 31.88 19.69 5.88
CA LYS A 101 30.64 19.46 5.15
C LYS A 101 30.53 17.98 4.80
N VAL A 102 29.42 17.35 5.17
CA VAL A 102 29.09 15.97 4.84
C VAL A 102 27.80 15.94 4.02
N GLU A 103 27.76 15.14 2.96
CA GLU A 103 26.57 15.03 2.13
C GLU A 103 25.47 14.25 2.86
N SER A 104 24.24 14.74 2.77
CA SER A 104 23.04 14.02 3.23
C SER A 104 22.95 12.62 2.59
N PRO A 105 22.68 11.56 3.38
CA PRO A 105 22.48 10.20 2.86
C PRO A 105 21.22 10.09 1.98
N CYS A 106 20.24 10.96 2.19
CA CYS A 106 19.02 10.99 1.40
C CYS A 106 19.29 11.45 -0.04
N SER A 107 19.25 10.51 -1.00
CA SER A 107 19.41 10.80 -2.43
C SER A 107 18.30 11.71 -2.99
N ARG A 108 17.18 11.84 -2.28
CA ARG A 108 16.05 12.72 -2.64
C ARG A 108 16.24 14.17 -2.19
N HIS A 109 17.08 14.40 -1.18
CA HIS A 109 17.37 15.72 -0.62
C HIS A 109 18.89 15.89 -0.41
N PRO A 110 19.65 16.12 -1.49
CA PRO A 110 21.07 16.43 -1.39
C PRO A 110 21.20 17.78 -0.68
N ARG A 111 21.71 17.74 0.55
CA ARG A 111 22.06 18.92 1.34
C ARG A 111 23.41 18.68 1.99
N GLU A 112 24.22 19.72 2.09
CA GLU A 112 25.45 19.70 2.87
C GLU A 112 25.09 19.89 4.34
N LEU A 113 25.40 18.90 5.16
CA LEU A 113 25.27 18.96 6.61
C LEU A 113 26.62 19.30 7.21
N VAL A 114 26.62 20.04 8.32
CA VAL A 114 27.84 20.30 9.09
C VAL A 114 28.04 19.16 10.08
N CYS A 115 29.23 18.55 10.10
CA CYS A 115 29.55 17.39 10.93
C CYS A 115 29.24 17.59 12.42
N SER A 116 29.49 18.79 12.97
CA SER A 116 29.12 19.17 14.34
C SER A 116 27.63 19.02 14.62
N ASN A 117 26.76 19.40 13.69
CA ASN A 117 25.31 19.30 13.85
C ASN A 117 24.84 17.84 13.82
N VAL A 118 25.45 17.02 12.95
CA VAL A 118 25.14 15.59 12.83
C VAL A 118 25.55 14.84 14.11
N THR A 119 26.75 15.10 14.62
CA THR A 119 27.29 14.46 15.83
C THR A 119 26.58 14.93 17.10
N ALA A 120 26.23 16.22 17.23
CA ALA A 120 25.45 16.73 18.36
C ALA A 120 24.06 16.07 18.48
N SER A 121 23.44 15.77 17.35
CA SER A 121 22.13 15.09 17.28
C SER A 121 22.20 13.60 17.69
N ALA A 122 23.39 13.01 17.62
CA ALA A 122 23.62 11.58 17.75
C ALA A 122 23.61 11.06 19.19
N ARG A 123 23.78 11.91 20.22
CA ARG A 123 23.94 11.50 21.63
C ARG A 123 24.90 10.31 21.83
N GLY A 124 26.06 10.34 21.19
CA GLY A 124 27.08 9.27 21.30
C GLY A 124 26.91 8.08 20.34
N MET A 125 25.95 8.12 19.42
CA MET A 125 25.81 7.11 18.37
C MET A 125 26.82 7.38 17.22
N TYR A 126 27.28 6.32 16.56
CA TYR A 126 28.17 6.42 15.38
C TYR A 126 27.58 7.34 14.31
N ILE A 127 28.43 8.09 13.59
CA ILE A 127 28.01 9.08 12.57
C ILE A 127 27.07 8.46 11.53
N ASP A 128 27.36 7.25 11.05
CA ASP A 128 26.49 6.55 10.08
C ASP A 128 25.08 6.32 10.66
N LYS A 129 25.01 5.92 11.93
CA LYS A 129 23.76 5.69 12.67
C LYS A 129 23.06 7.01 13.07
N ALA A 130 23.83 8.09 13.22
CA ALA A 130 23.31 9.43 13.46
C ALA A 130 22.65 10.01 12.21
N LEU A 131 23.27 9.80 11.05
CA LEU A 131 22.78 10.18 9.74
C LEU A 131 21.46 9.44 9.42
N GLU A 132 21.39 8.14 9.69
CA GLU A 132 20.14 7.35 9.62
C GLU A 132 19.05 7.91 10.56
N LYS A 133 19.38 8.27 11.80
CA LYS A 133 18.41 8.82 12.77
C LYS A 133 17.89 10.20 12.36
N THR A 134 18.72 11.02 11.72
CA THR A 134 18.28 12.32 11.17
C THR A 134 17.29 12.17 10.00
N GLU A 135 17.25 11.02 9.31
CA GLU A 135 16.19 10.73 8.33
C GLU A 135 14.84 10.42 8.99
N VAL A 136 14.85 9.92 10.25
CA VAL A 136 13.64 9.50 10.98
C VAL A 136 13.06 10.61 11.87
N MET A 137 13.88 11.57 12.33
CA MET A 137 13.47 12.55 13.35
C MET A 137 12.88 13.87 12.83
N VAL A 138 12.85 14.13 11.52
CA VAL A 138 12.19 15.34 10.99
C VAL A 138 10.69 15.06 10.79
N GLY A 139 9.94 15.07 11.90
CA GLY A 139 8.48 14.99 11.84
C GLY A 139 7.73 14.40 13.03
N VAL A 140 8.14 14.67 14.28
CA VAL A 140 7.25 14.46 15.44
C VAL A 140 7.40 15.63 16.41
N GLN A 141 6.64 16.70 16.20
CA GLN A 141 6.27 17.61 17.29
C GLN A 141 4.99 17.05 17.93
N GLN A 142 5.16 16.14 18.91
CA GLN A 142 4.05 15.65 19.71
C GLN A 142 3.86 16.51 20.95
N ARG A 143 2.62 16.99 21.10
CA ARG A 143 2.07 17.59 22.32
C ARG A 143 2.30 16.68 23.52
N GLY A 144 2.73 17.30 24.61
CA GLY A 144 3.12 16.61 25.83
C GLY A 144 1.98 15.91 26.57
N TYR A 145 2.36 14.84 27.27
CA TYR A 145 1.69 14.38 28.47
C TYR A 145 2.75 14.14 29.55
N ARG A 146 2.47 14.66 30.75
CA ARG A 146 3.24 14.51 31.98
C ARG A 146 2.93 13.18 32.66
N THR A 147 3.80 12.82 33.61
CA THR A 147 3.76 11.76 34.65
C THR A 147 4.34 10.40 34.23
N ALA A 148 5.11 9.67 35.04
CA ALA A 148 5.40 9.77 36.48
C ALA A 148 6.86 9.36 36.81
N ARG A 149 7.38 9.89 37.92
CA ARG A 149 8.62 9.45 38.58
C ARG A 149 8.41 8.08 39.21
N VAL A 150 9.36 7.17 39.04
CA VAL A 150 9.63 6.10 40.01
C VAL A 150 11.13 6.15 40.32
N LEU A 151 11.41 6.42 41.59
CA LEU A 151 12.74 6.31 42.20
C LEU A 151 13.06 4.83 42.40
N GLY A 152 14.26 4.43 42.00
CA GLY A 152 14.83 3.11 42.25
C GLY A 152 16.33 3.24 42.39
N VAL A 153 16.77 3.55 43.60
CA VAL A 153 18.17 3.48 44.05
C VAL A 153 18.57 2.01 44.12
N GLN A 154 19.67 1.62 43.49
CA GLN A 154 20.39 0.42 43.90
C GLN A 154 21.89 0.58 43.71
N THR A 155 22.58 0.05 44.71
CA THR A 155 23.90 0.43 45.19
C THR A 155 25.06 -0.26 44.48
N ARG A 156 26.23 0.32 44.75
CA ARG A 156 27.56 0.08 44.24
C ARG A 156 28.30 -0.95 45.11
N SER A 157 28.73 -2.07 44.53
CA SER A 157 29.76 -3.03 45.00
C SER A 157 29.80 -4.14 43.94
N GLU A 158 30.87 -4.58 43.29
CA GLU A 158 32.27 -4.77 43.68
C GLU A 158 33.14 -4.93 42.41
N MET A 159 34.44 -4.69 42.58
CA MET A 159 35.47 -4.71 41.53
C MET A 159 36.07 -6.11 41.30
N HIS A 160 36.58 -6.31 40.08
CA HIS A 160 37.70 -7.17 39.65
C HIS A 160 37.65 -8.68 39.96
N VAL A 161 37.72 -9.51 38.90
CA VAL A 161 38.85 -10.45 38.64
C VAL A 161 38.79 -10.95 37.18
N GLN A 162 39.99 -11.00 36.57
CA GLN A 162 40.44 -11.74 35.37
C GLN A 162 40.06 -11.30 33.95
N ARG A 163 41.01 -10.54 33.39
CA ARG A 163 41.40 -10.52 31.98
C ARG A 163 41.94 -11.87 31.52
N VAL A 164 42.00 -11.97 30.19
CA VAL A 164 42.54 -13.02 29.32
C VAL A 164 41.47 -14.03 28.97
N TRP A 165 40.84 -13.82 27.81
CA TRP A 165 40.66 -14.80 26.73
C TRP A 165 40.57 -14.04 25.39
N SER A 166 41.63 -14.19 24.61
CA SER A 166 41.65 -14.40 23.16
C SER A 166 41.11 -13.32 22.19
N ILE A 167 42.07 -12.58 21.64
CA ILE A 167 42.02 -11.70 20.45
C ILE A 167 41.73 -12.46 19.13
N HIS A 168 41.30 -13.73 19.16
CA HIS A 168 41.11 -14.55 17.96
C HIS A 168 39.65 -14.73 17.49
N ALA A 169 38.69 -13.98 18.03
CA ALA A 169 37.27 -14.03 17.60
C ALA A 169 36.83 -12.87 16.68
N LEU A 170 37.68 -11.85 16.45
CA LEU A 170 37.28 -10.62 15.74
C LEU A 170 37.57 -10.59 14.22
N LYS A 171 37.98 -11.70 13.61
CA LYS A 171 38.17 -11.79 12.14
C LYS A 171 37.01 -12.41 11.35
N ARG A 172 35.88 -12.78 12.01
CA ARG A 172 34.72 -13.41 11.34
C ARG A 172 33.44 -12.57 11.24
N LEU A 173 33.46 -11.29 11.62
CA LEU A 173 32.26 -10.41 11.57
C LEU A 173 32.23 -9.43 10.37
N SER A 174 33.05 -9.64 9.33
CA SER A 174 33.16 -8.73 8.18
C SER A 174 32.11 -8.97 7.07
N SER A 175 30.90 -9.40 7.41
CA SER A 175 29.78 -9.53 6.45
C SER A 175 28.39 -9.37 7.08
N HIS A 176 28.29 -8.65 8.20
CA HIS A 176 26.97 -8.26 8.69
C HIS A 176 26.42 -7.16 7.81
N ARG A 177 25.51 -7.52 6.90
CA ARG A 177 24.57 -6.58 6.29
C ARG A 177 23.90 -5.83 7.44
N LEU A 178 24.03 -4.51 7.44
CA LEU A 178 23.13 -3.67 8.22
C LEU A 178 21.74 -3.94 7.63
N VAL A 179 20.80 -4.28 8.50
CA VAL A 179 19.41 -4.51 8.11
C VAL A 179 18.62 -3.55 8.96
N SER A 180 18.04 -2.54 8.31
CA SER A 180 17.19 -1.58 8.98
C SER A 180 15.85 -2.25 9.32
N ARG A 181 15.63 -2.54 10.61
CA ARG A 181 14.38 -3.12 11.09
C ARG A 181 13.40 -2.00 11.44
N ILE A 182 12.29 -1.93 10.71
CA ILE A 182 11.18 -1.02 11.01
C ILE A 182 10.00 -1.77 11.60
N SER A 183 9.24 -1.10 12.47
CA SER A 183 8.01 -1.64 13.05
C SER A 183 6.80 -1.04 12.34
N LEU A 184 5.97 -1.88 11.73
CA LEU A 184 4.78 -1.48 10.97
C LEU A 184 3.56 -2.22 11.50
N SER A 185 2.37 -1.65 11.37
CA SER A 185 1.15 -2.43 11.58
C SER A 185 1.11 -3.60 10.57
N CYS A 186 0.51 -4.74 10.95
CA CYS A 186 0.45 -5.91 10.06
C CYS A 186 -0.18 -5.60 8.70
N HIS A 187 -1.20 -4.74 8.67
CA HIS A 187 -1.86 -4.38 7.42
C HIS A 187 -0.98 -3.49 6.55
N ASP A 188 -0.21 -2.56 7.13
CA ASP A 188 0.75 -1.76 6.36
C ASP A 188 1.89 -2.63 5.82
N ARG A 189 2.39 -3.60 6.62
CA ARG A 189 3.36 -4.59 6.14
C ARG A 189 2.82 -5.37 4.94
N GLN A 190 1.58 -5.84 5.00
CA GLN A 190 0.96 -6.60 3.91
C GLN A 190 0.78 -5.74 2.64
N ASP A 191 0.34 -4.49 2.81
CA ASP A 191 0.21 -3.54 1.71
C ASP A 191 1.57 -3.24 1.05
N CYS A 192 2.65 -3.19 1.83
CA CYS A 192 4.00 -3.02 1.32
C CYS A 192 4.53 -4.27 0.63
N ALA A 193 4.34 -5.46 1.21
CA ALA A 193 4.77 -6.73 0.62
C ALA A 193 4.04 -7.06 -0.68
N SER A 194 2.75 -6.72 -0.78
CA SER A 194 1.95 -6.89 -1.99
C SER A 194 2.22 -5.82 -3.06
N GLY A 195 3.00 -4.78 -2.74
CA GLY A 195 3.22 -3.62 -3.61
C GLY A 195 1.99 -2.72 -3.79
N MET A 196 0.88 -2.98 -3.08
CA MET A 196 -0.33 -2.15 -3.11
C MET A 196 -0.10 -0.76 -2.52
N ARG A 197 0.78 -0.63 -1.53
CA ARG A 197 1.32 0.65 -1.09
C ARG A 197 2.81 0.71 -1.35
N LYS A 198 3.21 1.63 -2.22
CA LYS A 198 4.58 2.12 -2.28
C LYS A 198 4.78 3.10 -1.13
N PHE A 199 5.89 2.99 -0.40
CA PHE A 199 6.27 4.02 0.56
C PHE A 199 6.48 5.33 -0.17
N VAL A 200 5.50 6.24 -0.07
CA VAL A 200 5.60 7.59 -0.60
C VAL A 200 6.25 8.45 0.47
N CYS A 201 7.43 8.98 0.18
CA CYS A 201 8.04 9.99 1.05
C CYS A 201 7.10 11.19 1.16
N LYS A 202 6.83 11.63 2.40
CA LYS A 202 5.89 12.74 2.69
C LYS A 202 6.48 14.11 2.39
N GLU A 203 7.79 14.20 2.17
CA GLU A 203 8.46 15.46 1.87
C GLU A 203 8.07 15.95 0.47
N LYS A 204 8.03 17.27 0.33
CA LYS A 204 7.80 17.94 -0.95
C LYS A 204 9.13 18.51 -1.42
N VAL A 205 9.50 18.18 -2.65
CA VAL A 205 10.70 18.67 -3.31
C VAL A 205 10.32 19.85 -4.19
N ARG A 206 11.05 20.97 -4.08
CA ARG A 206 10.95 22.05 -5.06
C ARG A 206 11.66 21.61 -6.35
N MET A 207 10.98 21.70 -7.48
CA MET A 207 11.54 21.41 -8.79
C MET A 207 10.90 22.27 -9.86
N SER A 208 11.61 22.47 -10.96
CA SER A 208 11.05 23.09 -12.17
C SER A 208 10.22 22.08 -12.95
N LEU A 209 9.00 22.45 -13.32
CA LEU A 209 8.14 21.63 -14.16
C LEU A 209 8.77 21.50 -15.56
N PRO A 210 8.95 20.29 -16.10
CA PRO A 210 9.75 20.08 -17.31
C PRO A 210 9.12 20.68 -18.57
N ARG A 211 7.81 20.97 -18.55
CA ARG A 211 7.10 21.58 -19.67
C ARG A 211 7.18 23.10 -19.70
N CYS A 212 7.14 23.76 -18.55
CA CYS A 212 6.97 25.22 -18.48
C CYS A 212 8.01 25.93 -17.60
N SER A 213 8.97 25.19 -17.05
CA SER A 213 10.07 25.67 -16.21
C SER A 213 9.66 26.37 -14.90
N HIS A 214 8.37 26.44 -14.57
CA HIS A 214 7.89 27.01 -13.31
C HIS A 214 8.31 26.15 -12.12
N GLU A 215 8.74 26.80 -11.04
CA GLU A 215 9.01 26.12 -9.78
C GLU A 215 7.71 25.65 -9.12
N MET A 216 7.69 24.37 -8.71
CA MET A 216 6.59 23.76 -7.99
C MET A 216 7.13 22.87 -6.86
N ALA A 217 6.41 22.84 -5.73
CA ALA A 217 6.65 21.86 -4.68
C ALA A 217 5.81 20.59 -4.95
N ALA A 218 6.46 19.50 -5.35
CA ALA A 218 5.82 18.22 -5.68
C ALA A 218 6.21 17.13 -4.67
N SER A 219 5.33 16.14 -4.44
CA SER A 219 5.70 14.97 -3.64
C SER A 219 6.86 14.22 -4.30
N CYS A 220 7.71 13.51 -3.53
CA CYS A 220 8.84 12.79 -4.11
C CYS A 220 8.44 11.79 -5.22
N SER A 221 7.30 11.10 -5.08
CA SER A 221 6.82 10.19 -6.13
C SER A 221 6.44 10.94 -7.40
N THR A 222 5.75 12.07 -7.27
CA THR A 222 5.43 12.94 -8.41
C THR A 222 6.70 13.50 -9.04
N ALA A 223 7.67 13.92 -8.23
CA ALA A 223 8.94 14.44 -8.70
C ALA A 223 9.73 13.39 -9.50
N GLU A 224 9.72 12.13 -9.08
CA GLU A 224 10.35 11.04 -9.83
C GLU A 224 9.64 10.78 -11.17
N THR A 225 8.31 10.83 -11.20
CA THR A 225 7.55 10.76 -12.46
C THR A 225 7.88 11.93 -13.38
N LEU A 226 7.95 13.15 -12.85
CA LEU A 226 8.29 14.35 -13.61
C LEU A 226 9.75 14.33 -14.11
N LYS A 227 10.68 13.72 -13.38
CA LYS A 227 12.07 13.51 -13.83
C LYS A 227 12.16 12.54 -15.02
N LYS A 228 11.22 11.60 -15.16
CA LYS A 228 11.16 10.63 -16.27
C LYS A 228 10.37 11.16 -17.47
N TRP A 229 9.84 12.39 -17.40
CA TRP A 229 9.07 12.98 -18.49
C TRP A 229 10.00 13.33 -19.66
N SER A 230 9.56 13.03 -20.89
CA SER A 230 10.38 13.14 -22.12
C SER A 230 9.72 13.96 -23.24
N GLY A 231 8.84 14.89 -22.90
CA GLY A 231 8.20 15.77 -23.91
C GLY A 231 9.03 17.01 -24.24
N GLU A 232 8.54 17.81 -25.17
CA GLU A 232 9.15 19.10 -25.50
C GLU A 232 8.70 20.19 -24.52
N SER A 233 9.65 20.97 -24.00
CA SER A 233 9.34 22.16 -23.21
C SER A 233 8.66 23.22 -24.07
N CYS A 234 7.69 23.94 -23.52
CA CYS A 234 7.06 25.06 -24.20
C CYS A 234 8.10 26.15 -24.52
N ALA A 235 8.19 26.53 -25.80
CA ALA A 235 9.13 27.55 -26.27
C ALA A 235 8.86 28.94 -25.65
N THR A 236 7.59 29.23 -25.33
CA THR A 236 7.16 30.50 -24.76
C THR A 236 6.74 30.32 -23.31
N ILE A 237 7.54 30.85 -22.38
CA ILE A 237 7.20 30.89 -20.95
C ILE A 237 5.91 31.71 -20.78
N GLY A 238 4.92 31.15 -20.07
CA GLY A 238 3.62 31.80 -19.83
C GLY A 238 2.55 31.52 -20.88
N VAL A 239 2.85 30.80 -21.97
CA VAL A 239 1.86 30.38 -22.95
C VAL A 239 1.70 28.86 -22.91
N VAL A 240 0.58 28.40 -22.35
CA VAL A 240 0.20 26.99 -22.41
C VAL A 240 -0.44 26.74 -23.78
N GLN A 241 0.34 26.24 -24.73
CA GLN A 241 -0.24 25.64 -25.94
C GLN A 241 -0.76 24.25 -25.56
N GLU A 242 -2.05 24.16 -25.23
CA GLU A 242 -2.76 22.88 -25.19
C GLU A 242 -2.77 22.34 -26.62
N GLY A 243 -2.03 21.25 -26.86
CA GLY A 243 -1.82 20.71 -28.19
C GLY A 243 -3.13 20.44 -28.92
N ASN A 244 -3.11 20.71 -30.23
CA ASN A 244 -4.18 20.64 -31.21
C ASN A 244 -4.91 19.27 -31.27
N THR A 245 -5.68 18.98 -30.22
CA THR A 245 -6.92 18.20 -30.32
C THR A 245 -8.04 19.08 -29.77
N CYS A 246 -8.12 20.30 -30.31
CA CYS A 246 -9.16 21.25 -30.01
C CYS A 246 -10.54 20.59 -30.21
N GLU A 247 -10.70 19.65 -31.13
CA GLU A 247 -11.96 18.91 -31.31
C GLU A 247 -12.45 18.22 -30.02
N ARG A 248 -11.57 17.65 -29.19
CA ARG A 248 -11.98 16.98 -27.94
C ARG A 248 -12.18 17.96 -26.79
N ALA A 249 -11.37 19.02 -26.71
CA ALA A 249 -11.56 20.08 -25.72
C ALA A 249 -12.78 20.96 -26.04
N PHE A 250 -13.07 21.16 -27.33
CA PHE A 250 -14.24 21.85 -27.85
C PHE A 250 -15.47 20.95 -27.81
N GLU A 251 -15.40 19.62 -27.95
CA GLU A 251 -16.49 18.71 -27.55
C GLU A 251 -16.78 18.78 -26.05
N LEU A 252 -15.73 18.83 -25.22
CA LEU A 252 -15.87 18.98 -23.76
C LEU A 252 -16.34 20.38 -23.34
N ALA A 253 -16.09 21.42 -24.14
CA ALA A 253 -16.51 22.81 -23.89
C ALA A 253 -17.83 23.19 -24.61
N GLN A 254 -18.17 22.54 -25.72
CA GLN A 254 -19.48 22.57 -26.39
C GLN A 254 -20.48 21.64 -25.73
N SER A 255 -20.05 20.77 -24.81
CA SER A 255 -20.94 20.19 -23.83
C SER A 255 -21.54 21.36 -23.04
N PRO A 256 -22.82 21.75 -23.28
CA PRO A 256 -23.39 22.95 -22.70
C PRO A 256 -23.19 22.90 -21.19
N SER A 257 -22.66 24.00 -20.63
CA SER A 257 -22.39 24.18 -19.21
C SER A 257 -23.39 23.38 -18.39
N ARG A 258 -22.90 22.34 -17.69
CA ARG A 258 -23.74 21.39 -16.95
C ARG A 258 -24.74 22.18 -16.12
N GLY A 259 -25.99 22.25 -16.57
CA GLY A 259 -27.05 22.92 -15.85
C GLY A 259 -27.08 22.33 -14.45
N GLN A 260 -26.72 23.14 -13.45
CA GLN A 260 -26.82 22.77 -12.04
C GLN A 260 -28.27 22.82 -11.55
N GLU A 261 -29.20 23.22 -12.41
CA GLU A 261 -30.62 23.16 -12.15
C GLU A 261 -31.01 21.73 -11.77
N GLN A 262 -31.62 21.61 -10.59
CA GLN A 262 -32.14 20.34 -10.13
C GLN A 262 -33.44 20.04 -10.88
N VAL A 263 -33.48 18.86 -11.47
CA VAL A 263 -34.67 18.28 -12.08
C VAL A 263 -35.13 17.10 -11.24
N VAL A 264 -36.43 16.98 -11.03
CA VAL A 264 -37.04 15.83 -10.39
C VAL A 264 -37.39 14.82 -11.47
N LEU A 265 -36.88 13.59 -11.34
CA LEU A 265 -37.18 12.49 -12.25
C LEU A 265 -37.87 11.36 -11.49
N THR A 266 -38.79 10.68 -12.16
CA THR A 266 -39.45 9.48 -11.63
C THR A 266 -38.70 8.24 -12.10
N ASN A 267 -38.32 7.36 -11.18
CA ASN A 267 -37.68 6.09 -11.54
C ASN A 267 -38.74 5.15 -12.17
N PRO A 268 -38.54 4.67 -13.42
CA PRO A 268 -39.51 3.82 -14.10
C PRO A 268 -39.73 2.46 -13.42
N GLU A 269 -38.75 1.96 -12.64
CA GLU A 269 -38.84 0.65 -11.97
C GLU A 269 -39.68 0.70 -10.68
N CYS A 270 -39.68 1.83 -9.97
CA CYS A 270 -40.30 1.92 -8.64
C CYS A 270 -41.25 3.10 -8.42
N GLY A 271 -41.38 4.01 -9.38
CA GLY A 271 -42.28 5.16 -9.32
C GLY A 271 -41.86 6.28 -8.35
N HIS A 272 -40.75 6.14 -7.63
CA HIS A 272 -40.28 7.18 -6.72
C HIS A 272 -39.61 8.33 -7.47
N GLU A 273 -39.86 9.54 -6.99
CA GLU A 273 -39.19 10.76 -7.43
C GLU A 273 -37.79 10.87 -6.81
N TYR A 274 -36.81 11.27 -7.61
CA TYR A 274 -35.47 11.63 -7.13
C TYR A 274 -35.01 12.91 -7.82
N SER A 275 -34.33 13.79 -7.08
CA SER A 275 -33.76 15.00 -7.66
C SER A 275 -32.33 14.73 -8.15
N THR A 276 -32.03 15.21 -9.35
CA THR A 276 -30.70 15.13 -9.95
C THR A 276 -30.41 16.38 -10.76
N THR A 277 -29.18 16.57 -11.20
CA THR A 277 -28.85 17.69 -12.11
C THR A 277 -29.43 17.42 -13.50
N CYS A 278 -29.87 18.47 -14.21
CA CYS A 278 -30.41 18.37 -15.57
C CYS A 278 -29.54 17.51 -16.50
N PHE A 279 -28.21 17.65 -16.40
CA PHE A 279 -27.26 16.84 -17.17
C PHE A 279 -27.33 15.33 -16.86
N GLU A 280 -27.30 14.96 -15.58
CA GLU A 280 -27.46 13.55 -15.18
C GLU A 280 -28.85 13.04 -15.57
N GLY A 281 -29.88 13.89 -15.48
CA GLY A 281 -31.23 13.51 -15.89
C GLY A 281 -31.33 13.15 -17.37
N LYS A 282 -30.78 13.98 -18.26
CA LYS A 282 -30.73 13.69 -19.70
C LYS A 282 -29.93 12.41 -20.00
N ARG A 283 -28.78 12.24 -19.34
CA ARG A 283 -27.95 11.03 -19.49
C ARG A 283 -28.69 9.77 -19.04
N LEU A 284 -29.50 9.85 -17.99
CA LEU A 284 -30.32 8.73 -17.51
C LEU A 284 -31.44 8.41 -18.49
N GLN A 285 -32.12 9.42 -19.04
CA GLN A 285 -33.14 9.22 -20.08
C GLN A 285 -32.57 8.59 -21.35
N GLU A 286 -31.40 9.04 -21.83
CA GLU A 286 -30.72 8.45 -22.99
C GLU A 286 -30.36 6.99 -22.76
N LYS A 287 -29.87 6.64 -21.56
CA LYS A 287 -29.63 5.25 -21.18
C LYS A 287 -30.92 4.45 -21.19
N VAL A 288 -32.00 4.93 -20.56
CA VAL A 288 -33.29 4.22 -20.56
C VAL A 288 -33.78 3.98 -22.00
N ALA A 289 -33.70 4.98 -22.88
CA ALA A 289 -34.05 4.85 -24.28
C ALA A 289 -33.16 3.83 -25.03
N GLN A 290 -31.84 3.82 -24.74
CA GLN A 290 -30.91 2.86 -25.32
C GLN A 290 -31.20 1.42 -24.87
N TRP A 291 -31.52 1.21 -23.59
CA TRP A 291 -31.89 -0.10 -23.05
C TRP A 291 -33.22 -0.58 -23.60
N SER A 292 -34.21 0.32 -23.76
CA SER A 292 -35.50 0.00 -24.39
C SER A 292 -35.31 -0.48 -25.83
N LYS A 293 -34.45 0.17 -26.62
CA LYS A 293 -34.16 -0.26 -28.00
C LYS A 293 -33.39 -1.58 -28.07
N LYS A 294 -32.60 -1.91 -27.05
CA LYS A 294 -31.74 -3.11 -27.07
C LYS A 294 -32.47 -4.38 -26.62
N MET A 295 -33.60 -4.25 -25.92
CA MET A 295 -34.36 -5.41 -25.45
C MET A 295 -35.27 -6.04 -26.50
N GLU A 296 -35.55 -5.37 -27.61
CA GLU A 296 -36.46 -5.90 -28.63
C GLU A 296 -35.86 -7.02 -29.50
N ASP A 297 -34.56 -7.29 -29.40
CA ASP A 297 -33.86 -8.18 -30.37
C ASP A 297 -33.02 -9.28 -29.73
N VAL A 298 -33.15 -9.52 -28.42
CA VAL A 298 -32.46 -10.64 -27.77
C VAL A 298 -33.43 -11.79 -27.55
N ASP A 299 -33.42 -12.74 -28.49
CA ASP A 299 -34.16 -14.00 -28.38
C ASP A 299 -33.83 -14.67 -27.02
N PRO A 300 -34.82 -14.87 -26.13
CA PRO A 300 -34.61 -15.55 -24.86
C PRO A 300 -33.97 -16.94 -25.00
N LEU A 301 -34.16 -17.61 -26.15
CA LEU A 301 -33.52 -18.89 -26.44
C LEU A 301 -32.01 -18.74 -26.62
N GLU A 302 -31.52 -17.66 -27.23
CA GLU A 302 -30.07 -17.40 -27.36
C GLU A 302 -29.41 -17.14 -26.00
N ILE A 303 -30.08 -16.43 -25.10
CA ILE A 303 -29.59 -16.27 -23.71
C ILE A 303 -29.53 -17.64 -23.02
N CYS A 304 -30.58 -18.46 -23.15
CA CYS A 304 -30.60 -19.79 -22.54
C CYS A 304 -29.49 -20.69 -23.10
N LYS A 305 -29.25 -20.70 -24.41
CA LYS A 305 -28.16 -21.45 -25.03
C LYS A 305 -26.79 -21.02 -24.48
N ARG A 306 -26.54 -19.71 -24.35
CA ARG A 306 -25.28 -19.19 -23.80
C ARG A 306 -25.07 -19.62 -22.36
N VAL A 307 -26.11 -19.57 -21.52
CA VAL A 307 -26.03 -20.00 -20.10
C VAL A 307 -25.78 -21.50 -20.00
N ILE A 308 -26.46 -22.31 -20.82
CA ILE A 308 -26.27 -23.77 -20.85
C ILE A 308 -24.84 -24.10 -21.29
N LEU A 309 -24.35 -23.48 -22.37
CA LEU A 309 -22.98 -23.69 -22.84
C LEU A 309 -21.94 -23.28 -21.80
N ALA A 310 -22.12 -22.14 -21.14
CA ALA A 310 -21.23 -21.71 -20.06
C ALA A 310 -21.22 -22.71 -18.89
N SER A 311 -22.38 -23.25 -18.54
CA SER A 311 -22.51 -24.26 -17.47
C SER A 311 -21.81 -25.56 -17.83
N ILE A 312 -21.91 -26.01 -19.09
CA ILE A 312 -21.22 -27.21 -19.59
C ILE A 312 -19.70 -27.02 -19.55
N VAL A 313 -19.19 -25.86 -19.95
CA VAL A 313 -17.75 -25.55 -19.92
C VAL A 313 -17.20 -25.56 -18.49
N ILE A 314 -17.94 -24.97 -17.54
CA ILE A 314 -17.56 -24.96 -16.12
C ILE A 314 -17.56 -26.39 -15.56
N ALA A 315 -18.62 -27.17 -15.82
CA ALA A 315 -18.70 -28.56 -15.39
C ALA A 315 -17.54 -29.41 -15.94
N SER A 316 -17.21 -29.24 -17.22
CA SER A 316 -16.09 -29.96 -17.86
C SER A 316 -14.75 -29.60 -17.24
N SER A 317 -14.55 -28.32 -16.89
CA SER A 317 -13.33 -27.84 -16.23
C SER A 317 -13.19 -28.39 -14.81
N ILE A 318 -14.29 -28.49 -14.06
CA ILE A 318 -14.30 -29.11 -12.72
C ILE A 318 -13.99 -30.60 -12.82
N SER A 319 -14.62 -31.34 -13.74
CA SER A 319 -14.35 -32.76 -13.95
C SER A 319 -12.88 -33.02 -14.28
N ASN A 320 -12.28 -32.21 -15.16
CA ASN A 320 -10.85 -32.33 -15.49
C ASN A 320 -9.94 -32.03 -14.30
N ALA A 321 -10.30 -31.07 -13.45
CA ALA A 321 -9.55 -30.77 -12.23
C ALA A 321 -9.63 -31.94 -11.22
N VAL A 322 -10.80 -32.55 -11.05
CA VAL A 322 -10.99 -33.71 -10.16
C VAL A 322 -10.19 -34.91 -10.65
N VAL A 323 -10.22 -35.23 -11.95
CA VAL A 323 -9.43 -36.33 -12.51
C VAL A 323 -7.93 -36.11 -12.29
N LYS A 324 -7.41 -34.90 -12.54
CA LYS A 324 -6.02 -34.56 -12.25
C LYS A 324 -5.67 -34.67 -10.77
N TRP A 325 -6.61 -34.38 -9.88
CA TRP A 325 -6.39 -34.48 -8.44
C TRP A 325 -6.32 -35.94 -7.98
N CYS A 326 -7.20 -36.80 -8.50
CA CYS A 326 -7.21 -38.22 -8.20
C CYS A 326 -5.96 -38.96 -8.71
N THR A 327 -5.39 -38.55 -9.84
CA THR A 327 -4.15 -39.16 -10.37
C THR A 327 -2.88 -38.70 -9.66
N PHE A 328 -2.96 -37.59 -8.89
CA PHE A 328 -1.80 -37.00 -8.22
C PHE A 328 -1.71 -37.34 -6.73
N VAL A 329 -2.56 -38.22 -6.19
CA VAL A 329 -2.40 -38.72 -4.83
C VAL A 329 -1.29 -39.77 -4.84
N PRO A 330 -0.07 -39.47 -4.36
CA PRO A 330 0.98 -40.47 -4.30
C PRO A 330 0.50 -41.57 -3.35
N VAL A 331 0.57 -42.82 -3.81
CA VAL A 331 0.36 -44.00 -2.98
C VAL A 331 1.48 -43.98 -1.93
N VAL A 332 1.18 -43.44 -0.75
CA VAL A 332 2.04 -43.56 0.42
C VAL A 332 1.96 -45.01 0.84
N THR A 333 2.83 -45.85 0.28
CA THR A 333 3.05 -47.20 0.76
C THR A 333 3.60 -47.10 2.17
N ARG A 334 2.77 -47.48 3.15
CA ARG A 334 3.24 -47.77 4.50
C ARG A 334 4.24 -48.92 4.41
N GLN A 335 5.52 -48.61 4.51
CA GLN A 335 6.51 -49.61 4.92
C GLN A 335 6.33 -49.81 6.43
N THR A 336 5.89 -51.01 6.80
CA THR A 336 5.92 -51.55 8.17
C THR A 336 7.20 -52.31 8.41
#